data_AF-A0A1T4VVD3-F1
#
_entry.id   AF-A0A1T4VVD3-F1
#
_cell.length_a   1.000
_cell.length_b   1.000
_cell.length_c   1.000
_cell.angle_alpha   90.00
_cell.angle_beta   90.00
_cell.angle_gamma   90.00
#
_symmetry.space_group_name_H-M   'P 1'
#
loop_
_entity.id
_entity.type
_entity.pdbx_description
1 polymer ?
#
loop_
_entity_poly.entity_id
_entity_poly.type
_entity_poly.pdbx_seq_one_letter_code
_entity_poly.pdbx_strand_id
1 'polypeptide(L)'
;MDFKYLKNYRNLKAFFKEASSEDIQFIISKLTEFYAEVKNKEEQAEKLEKARIQFLNGVLDSLDNHNFTVEDLMALKKTGSRENRNKMRPRYLYHDLDGNECLWSGQGKIPKAMQQVMQRDGITDKNHYLIKDSDS
;
A
#
# COMPACT_ATOMS: atom_id res chain seq x y z
N MET A 1 12.81 -2.55 28.18
CA MET A 1 12.04 -2.20 29.40
C MET A 1 10.61 -1.90 28.97
N ASP A 2 9.63 -2.63 29.50
CA ASP A 2 8.21 -2.42 29.19
C ASP A 2 7.66 -1.27 30.05
N PHE A 3 6.85 -0.36 29.49
CA PHE A 3 6.29 0.77 30.24
C PHE A 3 5.38 0.31 31.40
N LYS A 4 4.82 -0.89 31.32
CA LYS A 4 4.06 -1.51 32.42
C LYS A 4 4.90 -1.71 33.68
N TYR A 5 6.23 -1.81 33.53
CA TYR A 5 7.14 -1.87 34.65
C TYR A 5 7.12 -0.57 35.47
N LEU A 6 7.07 0.58 34.78
CA LEU A 6 6.99 1.91 35.41
C LEU A 6 5.61 2.25 35.98
N LYS A 7 4.55 1.49 35.63
CA LYS A 7 3.21 1.66 36.23
C LYS A 7 3.16 1.26 37.70
N ASN A 8 3.99 0.32 38.15
CA ASN A 8 3.97 -0.14 39.54
C ASN A 8 4.90 0.71 40.39
N TYR A 9 4.37 1.32 41.45
CA TYR A 9 5.14 2.18 42.34
C TYR A 9 6.37 1.50 42.97
N ARG A 10 6.30 0.19 43.28
CA ARG A 10 7.43 -0.57 43.84
C ARG A 10 8.57 -0.70 42.84
N ASN A 11 8.24 -0.90 41.57
CA ASN A 11 9.21 -0.96 40.48
C ASN A 11 9.76 0.43 40.14
N LEU A 12 8.90 1.46 40.19
CA LEU A 12 9.30 2.85 40.00
C LEU A 12 10.32 3.29 41.07
N LYS A 13 10.08 2.93 42.34
CA LYS A 13 11.01 3.17 43.44
C LYS A 13 12.33 2.41 43.29
N ALA A 14 12.28 1.17 42.79
CA ALA A 14 13.48 0.39 42.49
C ALA A 14 14.31 1.01 41.35
N PHE A 15 13.62 1.54 40.33
CA PHE A 15 14.23 2.17 39.16
C PHE A 15 14.92 3.50 39.50
N PHE A 16 14.30 4.32 40.36
CA PHE A 16 14.84 5.62 40.79
C PHE A 16 15.63 5.56 42.10
N LYS A 17 16.02 4.37 42.57
CA LYS A 17 16.67 4.20 43.88
C LYS A 17 18.00 4.96 44.01
N GLU A 18 18.73 5.11 42.91
CA GLU A 18 20.02 5.82 42.83
C GLU A 18 19.90 7.22 42.19
N ALA A 19 18.68 7.65 41.85
CA ALA A 19 18.45 8.95 41.21
C ALA A 19 18.29 10.06 42.27
N SER A 20 18.79 11.26 41.95
CA SER A 20 18.58 12.45 42.79
C SER A 20 17.16 13.00 42.61
N SER A 21 16.69 13.80 43.58
CA SER A 21 15.41 14.51 43.45
C SER A 21 15.37 15.43 42.23
N GLU A 22 16.51 16.01 41.86
CA GLU A 22 16.65 16.87 40.68
C GLU A 22 16.47 16.10 39.37
N ASP A 23 17.08 14.91 39.29
CA ASP A 23 16.93 14.03 38.13
C ASP A 23 15.49 13.58 37.95
N ILE A 24 14.81 13.22 39.04
CA ILE A 24 13.39 12.84 39.03
C ILE A 24 12.53 14.02 38.53
N GLN A 25 12.80 15.23 39.00
CA GLN A 25 12.08 16.44 38.57
C GLN A 25 12.28 16.75 37.08
N PHE A 26 13.51 16.57 36.58
CA PHE A 26 13.83 16.72 35.17
C PHE A 26 13.07 15.69 34.31
N ILE A 27 13.04 14.43 34.75
CA ILE A 27 12.32 13.36 34.06
C ILE A 27 10.80 13.60 34.07
N ILE A 28 10.23 14.10 35.17
CA ILE A 28 8.81 14.52 35.22
C ILE A 28 8.52 15.61 34.19
N SER A 29 9.43 16.58 34.05
CA SER A 29 9.28 17.66 33.06
C SER A 29 9.24 17.10 31.64
N LYS A 30 10.17 16.20 31.31
CA LYS A 30 10.20 15.52 30.00
C LYS A 30 8.99 14.63 29.76
N LEU A 31 8.53 13.92 30.79
CA LEU A 31 7.34 13.08 30.69
C LEU A 31 6.07 13.92 30.50
N THR A 32 6.04 15.13 31.06
CA THR A 32 4.95 16.10 30.89
C THR A 32 4.90 16.64 29.47
N GLU A 33 6.06 16.99 28.89
CA GLU A 33 6.18 17.35 27.47
C GLU A 33 5.66 16.20 26.58
N PHE A 34 6.16 14.98 26.79
CA PHE A 34 5.73 13.80 26.04
C PHE A 34 4.24 13.50 26.20
N TYR A 35 3.69 13.64 27.41
CA TYR A 35 2.26 13.48 27.66
C TYR A 35 1.42 14.47 26.84
N ALA A 36 1.85 15.73 26.75
CA ALA A 36 1.16 16.73 25.93
C ALA A 36 1.18 16.35 24.44
N GLU A 37 2.30 15.84 23.93
CA GLU A 37 2.41 15.35 22.54
C GLU A 37 1.47 14.17 22.27
N VAL A 38 1.43 13.18 23.17
CA VAL A 38 0.56 12.00 23.03
C VAL A 38 -0.90 12.42 23.06
N LYS A 39 -1.28 13.26 24.03
CA LYS A 39 -2.64 13.79 24.14
C LYS A 39 -3.06 14.56 22.90
N ASN A 40 -2.17 15.37 22.33
CA ASN A 40 -2.45 16.12 21.11
C ASN A 40 -2.68 15.16 19.93
N LYS A 41 -1.87 14.11 19.79
CA LYS A 41 -2.06 13.07 18.75
C LYS A 41 -3.39 12.33 18.91
N GLU A 42 -3.77 11.97 20.13
CA GLU A 42 -5.06 11.33 20.42
C GLU A 42 -6.23 12.26 20.05
N GLU A 43 -6.15 13.54 20.42
CA GLU A 43 -7.18 14.53 20.09
C GLU A 43 -7.27 14.79 18.58
N GLN A 44 -6.14 14.84 17.87
CA GLN A 44 -6.11 14.95 16.41
C GLN A 44 -6.74 13.73 15.74
N ALA A 45 -6.44 12.53 16.22
CA ALA A 45 -7.05 11.30 15.71
C ALA A 45 -8.57 11.30 15.96
N GLU A 46 -9.01 11.73 17.14
CA GLU A 46 -10.45 11.84 17.44
C GLU A 46 -11.14 12.89 16.58
N LYS A 47 -10.51 14.05 16.35
CA LYS A 47 -11.02 15.10 15.46
C LYS A 47 -11.13 14.61 14.02
N LEU A 48 -10.13 13.87 13.53
CA LEU A 48 -10.15 13.30 12.19
C LEU A 48 -11.29 12.29 12.04
N GLU A 49 -11.48 11.42 13.03
CA GLU A 49 -12.57 10.44 13.02
C GLU A 49 -13.93 11.14 13.06
N LYS A 50 -14.10 12.15 13.93
CA LYS A 50 -15.33 12.97 13.98
C LYS A 50 -15.60 13.66 12.65
N ALA A 51 -14.58 14.27 12.03
CA ALA A 51 -14.71 14.92 10.74
C ALA A 51 -15.10 13.93 9.63
N ARG A 52 -14.50 12.72 9.67
CA ARG A 52 -14.84 11.64 8.75
C ARG A 52 -16.29 11.20 8.90
N ILE A 53 -16.76 10.97 10.12
CA ILE A 53 -18.15 10.60 10.42
C ILE A 53 -19.11 11.71 9.98
N GLN A 54 -18.81 12.97 10.29
CA GLN A 54 -19.62 14.11 9.85
C GLN A 54 -19.71 14.21 8.33
N PHE A 55 -18.59 14.02 7.63
CA PHE A 55 -18.58 13.99 6.17
C PHE A 55 -19.43 12.84 5.62
N LEU A 56 -19.31 11.63 6.17
CA LEU A 56 -20.11 10.48 5.77
C LEU A 56 -21.61 10.72 5.98
N ASN A 57 -22.00 11.32 7.11
CA ASN A 57 -23.38 11.69 7.36
C ASN A 57 -23.87 12.72 6.35
N GLY A 58 -23.09 13.76 6.04
CA GLY A 58 -23.48 14.74 5.02
C GLY A 58 -23.61 14.14 3.62
N VAL A 59 -22.79 13.15 3.28
CA VAL A 59 -22.94 12.37 2.03
C VAL A 59 -24.22 11.56 2.05
N LEU A 60 -24.56 10.92 3.18
CA LEU A 60 -25.80 10.17 3.33
C LEU A 60 -27.03 11.07 3.17
N ASP A 61 -27.04 12.24 3.82
CA ASP A 61 -28.11 13.24 3.70
C ASP A 61 -28.26 13.74 2.26
N SER A 62 -27.13 13.95 1.56
CA SER A 62 -27.14 14.35 0.16
C SER A 62 -27.73 13.27 -0.75
N LEU A 63 -27.43 12.00 -0.48
CA LEU A 63 -27.97 10.87 -1.26
C LEU A 63 -29.48 10.72 -1.06
N ASP A 64 -29.96 10.87 0.18
CA ASP A 64 -31.38 10.84 0.50
C ASP A 64 -32.14 11.96 -0.23
N ASN A 65 -31.58 13.18 -0.22
CA ASN A 65 -32.13 14.32 -0.97
C ASN A 65 -32.23 14.09 -2.48
N HIS A 66 -31.34 13.30 -3.05
CA HIS A 66 -31.35 12.96 -4.48
C HIS A 66 -32.07 11.64 -4.78
N ASN A 67 -32.73 11.04 -3.78
CA ASN A 67 -33.46 9.78 -3.89
C ASN A 67 -32.58 8.60 -4.38
N PHE A 68 -31.26 8.69 -4.17
CA PHE A 68 -30.30 7.65 -4.53
C PHE A 68 -29.96 6.79 -3.32
N THR A 69 -29.83 5.48 -3.55
CA THR A 69 -29.45 4.55 -2.48
C THR A 69 -27.94 4.27 -2.52
N VAL A 70 -27.36 3.87 -1.38
CA VAL A 70 -25.98 3.36 -1.31
C VAL A 70 -25.75 2.20 -2.31
N GLU A 71 -26.80 1.42 -2.60
CA GLU A 71 -26.79 0.35 -3.60
C GLU A 71 -26.59 0.87 -5.03
N ASP A 72 -27.18 2.01 -5.40
CA ASP A 72 -27.01 2.64 -6.72
C ASP A 72 -25.57 3.12 -6.92
N LEU A 73 -24.97 3.69 -5.86
CA LEU A 73 -23.55 4.05 -5.87
C LEU A 73 -22.64 2.82 -6.00
N MET A 74 -22.97 1.72 -5.31
CA MET A 74 -22.22 0.47 -5.42
C MET A 74 -22.35 -0.14 -6.82
N ALA A 75 -23.52 -0.04 -7.46
CA ALA A 75 -23.75 -0.48 -8.83
C ALA A 75 -22.90 0.35 -9.83
N LEU A 76 -22.79 1.66 -9.63
CA LEU A 76 -21.90 2.52 -10.42
C LEU A 76 -20.42 2.17 -10.23
N LYS A 77 -19.98 1.83 -9.01
CA LYS A 77 -18.61 1.38 -8.75
C LYS A 77 -18.29 0.04 -9.46
N LYS A 78 -19.26 -0.89 -9.49
CA LYS A 78 -19.10 -2.18 -10.19
C LYS A 78 -19.02 -2.02 -11.70
N THR A 79 -19.72 -1.04 -12.29
CA THR A 79 -19.66 -0.77 -13.73
C THR A 79 -18.37 -0.03 -14.16
N GLY A 80 -17.74 0.71 -13.24
CA GLY A 80 -16.45 1.40 -13.47
C GLY A 80 -15.21 0.53 -13.26
N SER A 81 -15.30 -0.56 -12.49
CA SER A 81 -14.18 -1.48 -12.28
C SER A 81 -14.12 -2.48 -13.43
N ARG A 82 -13.55 -2.08 -14.58
CA ARG A 82 -12.93 -3.06 -15.48
C ARG A 82 -11.82 -3.74 -14.69
N GLU A 83 -12.16 -4.91 -14.17
CA GLU A 83 -11.28 -5.86 -13.54
C GLU A 83 -9.92 -5.83 -14.24
N ASN A 84 -8.93 -5.33 -13.50
CA ASN A 84 -7.57 -5.21 -13.96
C ASN A 84 -7.05 -6.64 -14.10
N ARG A 85 -7.37 -7.29 -15.23
CA ARG A 85 -6.91 -8.62 -15.58
C ARG A 85 -5.40 -8.61 -15.36
N ASN A 86 -4.94 -9.39 -14.38
CA ASN A 86 -3.52 -9.65 -14.16
C ASN A 86 -2.85 -9.81 -15.53
N LYS A 87 -2.00 -8.85 -15.91
CA LYS A 87 -1.17 -8.98 -17.11
C LYS A 87 -0.28 -10.21 -16.85
N MET A 88 -0.61 -11.34 -17.48
CA MET A 88 0.23 -12.53 -17.45
C MET A 88 1.63 -12.14 -17.89
N ARG A 89 2.64 -12.64 -17.18
CA ARG A 89 4.05 -12.37 -17.45
C ARG A 89 4.36 -12.79 -18.90
N PRO A 90 5.06 -11.96 -19.70
CA PRO A 90 5.46 -12.31 -21.05
C PRO A 90 6.40 -13.54 -21.04
N ARG A 91 6.30 -14.41 -22.04
CA ARG A 91 7.01 -15.69 -22.10
C ARG A 91 8.19 -15.67 -23.08
N TYR A 92 8.18 -14.73 -24.03
CA TYR A 92 9.22 -14.56 -25.04
C TYR A 92 9.66 -13.09 -25.11
N LEU A 93 10.96 -12.85 -25.30
CA LEU A 93 11.58 -11.54 -25.50
C LEU A 93 12.37 -11.57 -26.82
N TYR A 94 12.09 -10.62 -27.72
CA TYR A 94 12.82 -10.47 -28.97
C TYR A 94 13.05 -8.99 -29.29
N HIS A 95 14.11 -8.69 -30.04
CA HIS A 95 14.39 -7.34 -30.54
C HIS A 95 13.84 -7.23 -31.96
N ASP A 96 13.01 -6.23 -32.21
CA ASP A 96 12.47 -6.00 -33.55
C ASP A 96 13.53 -5.44 -34.53
N LEU A 97 13.11 -5.17 -35.77
CA LEU A 97 13.97 -4.60 -36.81
C LEU A 97 14.42 -3.16 -36.51
N ASP A 98 13.72 -2.46 -35.61
CA ASP A 98 14.00 -1.09 -35.19
C ASP A 98 14.91 -1.05 -33.95
N GLY A 99 15.22 -2.23 -33.38
CA GLY A 99 16.07 -2.39 -32.19
C GLY A 99 15.29 -2.31 -30.87
N ASN A 100 13.96 -2.30 -30.91
CA ASN A 100 13.12 -2.19 -29.72
C ASN A 100 12.83 -3.55 -29.08
N GLU A 101 12.91 -3.60 -27.75
CA GLU A 101 12.61 -4.79 -26.94
C GLU A 101 11.11 -5.09 -26.94
N CYS A 102 10.70 -6.18 -27.59
CA CYS A 102 9.33 -6.62 -27.69
C CYS A 102 9.08 -7.88 -26.86
N LEU A 103 8.01 -7.84 -26.05
CA LEU A 103 7.60 -8.90 -25.14
C LEU A 103 6.33 -9.60 -25.68
N TRP A 104 6.36 -10.92 -25.78
CA TRP A 104 5.21 -11.70 -26.21
C TRP A 104 4.82 -12.77 -25.18
N SER A 105 3.54 -12.78 -24.78
CA SER A 105 3.01 -13.73 -23.80
C SER A 105 2.86 -15.16 -24.33
N GLY A 106 3.07 -15.39 -25.63
CA GLY A 106 2.89 -16.71 -26.25
C GLY A 106 1.42 -17.11 -26.45
N GLN A 107 0.47 -16.21 -26.16
CA GLN A 107 -0.96 -16.45 -26.35
C GLN A 107 -1.38 -15.99 -27.75
N GLY A 108 -1.92 -16.90 -28.56
CA GLY A 108 -2.41 -16.61 -29.92
C GLY A 108 -1.37 -16.76 -31.04
N LYS A 109 -1.65 -16.16 -32.20
CA LYS A 109 -0.73 -16.19 -33.37
C LYS A 109 0.55 -15.40 -33.07
N ILE A 110 1.66 -15.85 -33.64
CA ILE A 110 2.97 -15.19 -33.51
C ILE A 110 2.86 -13.76 -34.11
N PRO A 111 3.28 -12.71 -33.37
CA PRO A 111 3.27 -11.34 -33.87
C PRO A 111 4.13 -11.21 -35.13
N LYS A 112 3.70 -10.35 -36.07
CA LYS A 112 4.45 -10.10 -37.31
C LYS A 112 5.89 -9.65 -37.04
N ALA A 113 6.10 -8.84 -36.00
CA ALA A 113 7.42 -8.39 -35.59
C ALA A 113 8.33 -9.58 -35.22
N MET A 114 7.84 -10.56 -34.45
CA MET A 114 8.60 -11.78 -34.14
C MET A 114 8.86 -12.62 -35.39
N GLN A 115 7.90 -12.74 -36.31
CA GLN A 115 8.08 -13.47 -37.57
C GLN A 115 9.17 -12.85 -38.45
N GLN A 116 9.24 -11.52 -38.50
CA GLN A 116 10.28 -10.80 -39.25
C GLN A 116 11.66 -11.02 -38.63
N VAL A 117 11.76 -11.03 -37.30
CA VAL A 117 13.00 -11.30 -36.57
C VAL A 117 13.47 -12.75 -36.79
N MET A 118 12.55 -13.71 -36.71
CA MET A 118 12.81 -15.12 -37.01
C MET A 118 13.31 -15.33 -38.44
N GLN A 119 12.77 -14.58 -39.41
CA GLN A 119 13.24 -14.62 -40.80
C GLN A 119 14.61 -13.96 -40.98
N ARG A 120 14.87 -12.83 -40.30
CA ARG A 120 16.17 -12.13 -40.33
C ARG A 120 17.27 -13.03 -39.79
N ASP A 121 17.04 -13.66 -38.64
CA ASP A 121 18.03 -14.48 -37.95
C ASP A 121 18.11 -15.91 -38.53
N GLY A 122 17.18 -16.29 -39.42
CA GLY A 122 17.10 -17.63 -40.00
C GLY A 122 16.67 -18.71 -38.98
N ILE A 123 16.04 -18.31 -37.88
CA ILE A 123 15.66 -19.17 -36.76
C ILE A 123 14.16 -19.47 -36.83
N THR A 124 13.82 -20.71 -37.19
CA THR A 124 12.42 -21.17 -37.27
C THR A 124 11.82 -21.51 -35.90
N ASP A 125 12.67 -21.70 -34.88
CA ASP A 125 12.25 -22.15 -33.55
C ASP A 125 11.98 -20.98 -32.61
N LYS A 126 10.71 -20.75 -32.27
CA LYS A 126 10.27 -19.69 -31.35
C LYS A 126 10.87 -19.81 -29.94
N ASN A 127 11.31 -21.01 -29.55
CA ASN A 127 11.89 -21.28 -28.24
C ASN A 127 13.26 -20.61 -28.04
N HIS A 128 13.91 -20.19 -29.12
CA HIS A 128 15.16 -19.42 -29.04
C HIS A 128 14.97 -18.09 -28.27
N TYR A 129 13.79 -17.48 -28.42
CA TYR A 129 13.43 -16.21 -27.79
C TYR A 129 12.67 -16.40 -26.47
N LEU A 130 12.60 -17.63 -25.94
CA LEU A 130 11.93 -17.93 -24.69
C LEU A 130 12.71 -17.30 -23.54
N ILE A 131 12.02 -16.54 -22.70
CA ILE A 131 12.61 -16.03 -21.46
C ILE A 131 12.82 -17.26 -20.57
N LYS A 132 14.09 -17.69 -20.44
CA LYS A 132 14.46 -18.71 -19.47
C LYS A 132 14.41 -18.05 -18.10
N ASP A 133 13.33 -18.30 -17.36
CA ASP A 133 13.34 -18.14 -15.91
C ASP A 133 14.37 -19.16 -15.39
N SER A 134 15.63 -18.76 -15.32
CA SER A 134 16.66 -19.52 -14.60
C SER A 134 16.40 -19.33 -13.12
N ASP A 135 15.42 -20.07 -12.59
CA ASP A 135 15.25 -20.32 -11.17
C ASP A 135 14.98 -21.82 -10.99
N SER A 136 16.06 -22.54 -10.70
CA SER A 136 16.07 -23.83 -10.02
C SER A 136 17.32 -23.88 -9.15
#